data_AF-A0A938UIF7-F1
#
_entry.id   AF-A0A938UIF7-F1
#
_cell.length_a   1.000
_cell.length_b   1.000
_cell.length_c   1.000
_cell.angle_alpha   90.00
_cell.angle_beta   90.00
_cell.angle_gamma   90.00
#
_symmetry.space_group_name_H-M   'P 1'
#
loop_
_entity.id
_entity.type
_entity.pdbx_description
1 polymer ?
#
loop_
_entity_poly.entity_id
_entity_poly.type
_entity_poly.pdbx_seq_one_letter_code
_entity_poly.pdbx_strand_id
1 'polypeptide(L)'
;MSGGVDSSVAAAILARAGHEVVGVTMDLGEGSARDVVPRSAKKCCGLPDAEDARAVARTLGIRHYTANYRAEFREAVIEPFASEYAAGRTPIPCIACNRVLKFDLLLRRAEALGARGVATGHYARIAPAPDGGLGLFRPRDREKDQTYFLFDLPREALARIAFPLGELGKPQVRELARELGLVTAEKPESQGICFVPDGDVRAALARIAPDRAPRPGPITTAEGTELGRHDGALGYTPGQRRGLGLSGGPWYVREVRLAENRLVVDRAPALEARSARIGGASWLDAEPPAGPVRVAVRHRHKSVSAEIETASGGRAEIRFAEPVWAPAPGQAAVVYDAADLRVLGGGWIDGPAE
;
A
#
# COMPACT_ATOMS: atom_id res chain seq x y z
N MET A 1 0.31 17.09 2.90
CA MET A 1 -1.13 17.35 2.84
C MET A 1 -1.65 16.89 1.48
N SER A 2 -2.44 15.82 1.46
CA SER A 2 -2.93 15.19 0.21
C SER A 2 -4.23 15.80 -0.31
N GLY A 3 -4.76 16.84 0.35
CA GLY A 3 -6.11 17.36 0.11
C GLY A 3 -7.23 16.51 0.71
N GLY A 4 -6.89 15.45 1.45
CA GLY A 4 -7.85 14.62 2.19
C GLY A 4 -7.93 14.99 3.67
N VAL A 5 -9.08 14.68 4.29
CA VAL A 5 -9.41 15.01 5.68
C VAL A 5 -8.34 14.57 6.69
N ASP A 6 -7.77 13.38 6.49
CA ASP A 6 -6.78 12.80 7.41
C ASP A 6 -5.52 13.65 7.49
N SER A 7 -4.99 14.07 6.34
CA SER A 7 -3.80 14.92 6.31
C SER A 7 -4.08 16.35 6.82
N SER A 8 -5.31 16.83 6.65
CA SER A 8 -5.76 18.13 7.16
C SER A 8 -5.82 18.14 8.68
N VAL A 9 -6.42 17.10 9.26
CA VAL A 9 -6.56 16.95 10.72
C VAL A 9 -5.21 16.65 11.36
N ALA A 10 -4.35 15.84 10.72
CA ALA A 10 -3.00 15.62 11.21
C ALA A 10 -2.20 16.92 11.32
N ALA A 11 -2.30 17.82 10.33
CA ALA A 11 -1.67 19.13 10.39
C ALA A 11 -2.28 20.00 11.51
N ALA A 12 -3.60 19.98 11.66
CA ALA A 12 -4.30 20.75 12.68
C ALA A 12 -3.94 20.32 14.11
N ILE A 13 -3.81 19.02 14.38
CA ILE A 13 -3.39 18.48 15.67
C ILE A 13 -2.02 19.02 16.05
N LEU A 14 -1.06 18.99 15.12
CA LEU A 14 0.30 19.48 15.38
C LEU A 14 0.34 21.00 15.57
N ALA A 15 -0.43 21.76 14.77
CA ALA A 15 -0.52 23.20 14.93
C ALA A 15 -1.14 23.57 16.30
N ARG A 16 -2.22 22.89 16.72
CA ARG A 16 -2.85 23.09 18.04
C ARG A 16 -1.92 22.68 19.20
N ALA A 17 -1.04 21.70 18.99
CA ALA A 17 -0.02 21.31 19.96
C ALA A 17 1.15 22.33 20.06
N GLY A 18 1.11 23.43 19.31
CA GLY A 18 2.10 24.51 19.38
C GLY A 18 3.34 24.27 18.52
N HIS A 19 3.33 23.29 17.62
CA HIS A 19 4.43 23.10 16.67
C HIS A 19 4.38 24.14 15.55
N GLU A 20 5.55 24.54 15.06
CA GLU A 20 5.64 25.23 13.77
C GLU A 20 5.41 24.21 12.65
N VAL A 21 4.26 24.31 11.99
CA VAL A 21 3.85 23.36 10.94
C VAL A 21 3.95 24.03 9.56
N VAL A 22 4.55 23.31 8.62
CA VAL A 22 4.55 23.65 7.20
C VAL A 22 3.84 22.56 6.42
N GLY A 23 2.79 22.92 5.69
CA GLY A 23 2.10 22.02 4.78
C GLY A 23 2.89 21.80 3.49
N VAL A 24 3.06 20.55 3.08
CA VAL A 24 3.63 20.22 1.76
C VAL A 24 2.67 19.30 1.00
N THR A 25 2.27 19.69 -0.20
CA THR A 25 1.58 18.82 -1.17
C THR A 25 2.60 18.29 -2.18
N MET A 26 2.67 16.97 -2.34
CA MET A 26 3.46 16.35 -3.40
C MET A 26 2.60 16.27 -4.65
N ASP A 27 2.94 17.04 -5.68
CA ASP A 27 2.35 16.91 -7.01
C ASP A 27 3.00 15.70 -7.70
N LEU A 28 2.26 14.59 -7.67
CA LEU A 28 2.65 13.32 -8.30
C LEU A 28 2.20 13.27 -9.77
N GLY A 29 1.58 14.35 -10.25
CA GLY A 29 0.98 14.43 -11.57
C GLY A 29 -0.37 13.75 -11.61
N GLU A 30 -1.15 14.13 -12.62
CA GLU A 30 -2.33 13.37 -12.96
C GLU A 30 -1.90 12.02 -13.56
N GLY A 31 -2.21 10.93 -12.86
CA GLY A 31 -2.31 9.61 -13.51
C GLY A 31 -3.49 9.52 -14.51
N SER A 32 -3.83 10.59 -15.25
CA SER A 32 -4.97 10.60 -16.16
C SER A 32 -4.61 11.14 -17.53
N ALA A 33 -4.93 10.32 -18.53
CA ALA A 33 -5.22 10.69 -19.90
C ALA A 33 -5.65 12.16 -20.04
N ARG A 34 -5.01 12.86 -21.00
CA ARG A 34 -5.71 13.94 -21.67
C ARG A 34 -6.98 13.35 -22.27
N ASP A 35 -8.08 14.02 -21.98
CA ASP A 35 -9.43 13.82 -22.47
C ASP A 35 -10.23 12.67 -21.81
N VAL A 36 -11.43 13.03 -21.34
CA VAL A 36 -12.60 12.15 -21.10
C VAL A 36 -12.81 11.47 -19.72
N VAL A 37 -12.63 12.14 -18.57
CA VAL A 37 -13.35 11.70 -17.33
C VAL A 37 -13.85 12.89 -16.47
N PRO A 38 -15.12 12.91 -15.99
CA PRO A 38 -15.70 14.02 -15.24
C PRO A 38 -15.04 14.33 -13.88
N ARG A 39 -15.28 15.55 -13.39
CA ARG A 39 -14.83 16.17 -12.12
C ARG A 39 -15.12 15.40 -10.81
N SER A 40 -15.68 14.19 -10.86
CA SER A 40 -16.14 13.42 -9.70
C SER A 40 -15.25 12.22 -9.31
N ALA A 41 -14.10 12.01 -9.98
CA ALA A 41 -13.25 10.85 -9.69
C ALA A 41 -12.33 11.06 -8.47
N LYS A 42 -12.25 10.01 -7.65
CA LYS A 42 -11.54 9.84 -6.37
C LYS A 42 -10.01 9.96 -6.54
N LYS A 43 -9.48 11.17 -6.67
CA LYS A 43 -8.03 11.40 -6.79
C LYS A 43 -7.40 11.64 -5.40
N CYS A 44 -6.17 11.18 -5.22
CA CYS A 44 -5.25 11.83 -4.31
C CYS A 44 -4.33 12.67 -5.17
N CYS A 45 -3.94 13.83 -4.65
CA CYS A 45 -2.74 14.52 -5.08
C CYS A 45 -2.86 15.21 -6.47
N GLY A 46 -4.09 15.52 -6.94
CA GLY A 46 -4.33 16.35 -8.13
C GLY A 46 -4.46 17.85 -7.85
N LEU A 47 -4.65 18.67 -8.89
CA LEU A 47 -4.82 20.13 -8.75
C LEU A 47 -5.95 20.53 -7.77
N PRO A 48 -7.16 19.94 -7.80
CA PRO A 48 -8.20 20.24 -6.81
C PRO A 48 -7.80 19.85 -5.38
N ASP A 49 -7.04 18.77 -5.22
CA ASP A 49 -6.56 18.35 -3.90
C ASP A 49 -5.50 19.31 -3.34
N ALA A 50 -4.67 19.90 -4.21
CA ALA A 50 -3.73 20.94 -3.82
C ALA A 50 -4.44 22.23 -3.39
N GLU A 51 -5.55 22.59 -4.05
CA GLU A 51 -6.39 23.72 -3.66
C GLU A 51 -7.06 23.50 -2.30
N ASP A 52 -7.60 22.30 -2.05
CA ASP A 52 -8.14 21.92 -0.75
C ASP A 52 -7.08 21.99 0.34
N ALA A 53 -5.88 21.45 0.08
CA ALA A 53 -4.75 21.52 1.02
C ALA A 53 -4.36 22.98 1.32
N ARG A 54 -4.35 23.86 0.31
CA ARG A 54 -4.08 25.28 0.48
C ARG A 54 -5.19 26.00 1.26
N ALA A 55 -6.46 25.64 1.03
CA ALA A 55 -7.58 26.18 1.78
C ALA A 55 -7.50 25.79 3.26
N VAL A 56 -7.23 24.53 3.56
CA VAL A 56 -6.99 24.04 4.93
C VAL A 56 -5.82 24.78 5.56
N ALA A 57 -4.70 24.92 4.86
CA ALA A 57 -3.53 25.61 5.39
C ALA A 57 -3.83 27.08 5.77
N ARG A 58 -4.65 27.78 4.97
CA ARG A 58 -5.14 29.12 5.31
C ARG A 58 -5.99 29.13 6.58
N THR A 59 -6.93 28.19 6.71
CA THR A 59 -7.76 28.06 7.93
C THR A 59 -6.91 27.81 9.17
N LEU A 60 -5.84 27.01 9.05
CA LEU A 60 -4.93 26.70 10.14
C LEU A 60 -3.87 27.79 10.40
N GLY A 61 -3.77 28.81 9.54
CA GLY A 61 -2.73 29.83 9.65
C GLY A 61 -1.30 29.32 9.39
N ILE A 62 -1.14 28.23 8.62
CA ILE A 62 0.17 27.61 8.35
C ILE A 62 0.65 27.91 6.93
N ARG A 63 1.97 27.91 6.73
CA ARG A 63 2.58 27.98 5.38
C ARG A 63 2.29 26.70 4.61
N HIS A 64 2.10 26.81 3.29
CA HIS A 64 1.87 25.67 2.42
C HIS A 64 2.66 25.78 1.11
N TYR A 65 3.27 24.66 0.71
CA TYR A 65 4.02 24.53 -0.53
C TYR A 65 3.51 23.34 -1.34
N THR A 66 3.52 23.49 -2.67
CA THR A 66 3.36 22.37 -3.60
C THR A 66 4.71 22.10 -4.25
N ALA A 67 5.17 20.85 -4.19
CA ALA A 67 6.44 20.41 -4.77
C ALA A 67 6.19 19.31 -5.80
N ASN A 68 6.82 19.43 -6.96
CA ASN A 68 6.71 18.48 -8.06
C ASN A 68 7.60 17.26 -7.77
N TYR A 69 6.99 16.07 -7.79
CA TYR A 69 7.67 14.78 -7.65
C TYR A 69 7.22 13.80 -8.75
N ARG A 70 6.83 14.31 -9.92
CA ARG A 70 6.25 13.51 -11.01
C ARG A 70 7.23 12.49 -11.57
N ALA A 71 8.49 12.89 -11.73
CA ALA A 71 9.53 12.02 -12.30
C ALA A 71 9.84 10.89 -11.33
N GLU A 72 10.06 11.24 -10.06
CA GLU A 72 10.36 10.32 -8.97
C GLU A 72 9.19 9.37 -8.71
N PHE A 73 7.95 9.85 -8.81
CA PHE A 73 6.77 8.99 -8.71
C PHE A 73 6.66 8.00 -9.87
N ARG A 74 6.98 8.44 -11.09
CA ARG A 74 6.99 7.56 -12.25
C ARG A 74 8.02 6.45 -12.08
N GLU A 75 9.26 6.81 -11.79
CA GLU A 75 10.40 5.90 -11.66
C GLU A 75 10.24 4.95 -10.45
N ALA A 76 9.86 5.46 -9.29
CA ALA A 76 9.82 4.66 -8.06
C ALA A 76 8.51 3.88 -7.87
N VAL A 77 7.43 4.24 -8.57
CA VAL A 77 6.10 3.66 -8.33
C VAL A 77 5.44 3.14 -9.59
N ILE A 78 5.31 3.96 -10.65
CA ILE A 78 4.54 3.60 -11.84
C ILE A 78 5.27 2.54 -12.69
N GLU A 79 6.56 2.72 -12.94
CA GLU A 79 7.37 1.80 -13.75
C GLU A 79 7.57 0.43 -13.07
N PRO A 80 7.90 0.36 -11.76
CA PRO A 80 7.91 -0.90 -11.02
C PRO A 80 6.55 -1.58 -11.00
N PHE A 81 5.46 -0.82 -10.84
CA PHE A 81 4.10 -1.37 -10.91
C PHE A 81 3.84 -2.04 -12.26
N ALA A 82 4.14 -1.37 -13.37
CA ALA A 82 3.95 -1.93 -14.71
C ALA A 82 4.87 -3.13 -14.98
N SER A 83 6.09 -3.12 -14.43
CA SER A 83 7.08 -4.19 -14.57
C SER A 83 6.69 -5.44 -13.80
N GLU A 84 6.21 -5.30 -12.57
CA GLU A 84 5.71 -6.42 -11.76
C GLU A 84 4.50 -7.09 -12.42
N TYR A 85 3.55 -6.31 -12.94
CA TYR A 85 2.44 -6.89 -13.71
C TYR A 85 2.92 -7.60 -14.96
N ALA A 86 3.94 -7.08 -15.66
CA ALA A 86 4.52 -7.76 -16.83
C ALA A 86 5.31 -9.03 -16.47
N ALA A 87 5.66 -9.22 -15.19
CA ALA A 87 6.23 -10.44 -14.65
C ALA A 87 5.17 -11.40 -14.08
N GLY A 88 3.87 -11.08 -14.20
CA GLY A 88 2.77 -11.92 -13.72
C GLY A 88 2.54 -11.81 -12.21
N ARG A 89 3.15 -10.81 -11.58
CA ARG A 89 3.05 -10.50 -10.15
C ARG A 89 1.98 -9.44 -9.92
N THR A 90 1.46 -9.37 -8.70
CA THR A 90 0.46 -8.39 -8.27
C THR A 90 1.09 -7.42 -7.26
N PRO A 91 1.64 -6.28 -7.70
CA PRO A 91 2.33 -5.33 -6.83
C PRO A 91 1.39 -4.53 -5.93
N ILE A 92 1.95 -4.00 -4.82
CA ILE A 92 1.30 -3.03 -3.94
C ILE A 92 2.08 -1.70 -4.00
N PRO A 93 1.75 -0.80 -4.94
CA PRO A 93 2.56 0.40 -5.20
C PRO A 93 2.62 1.38 -4.02
N CYS A 94 1.65 1.31 -3.09
CA CYS A 94 1.59 2.17 -1.92
C CYS A 94 2.78 2.00 -0.97
N ILE A 95 3.38 0.80 -0.90
CA ILE A 95 4.55 0.53 -0.06
C ILE A 95 5.76 1.30 -0.59
N ALA A 96 6.05 1.17 -1.89
CA ALA A 96 7.13 1.93 -2.55
C ALA A 96 6.90 3.45 -2.46
N CYS A 97 5.65 3.90 -2.66
CA CYS A 97 5.28 5.31 -2.50
C CYS A 97 5.56 5.82 -1.08
N ASN A 98 5.23 5.05 -0.04
CA ASN A 98 5.54 5.43 1.32
C ASN A 98 7.06 5.49 1.54
N ARG A 99 7.78 4.41 1.22
CA ARG A 99 9.23 4.33 1.41
C ARG A 99 9.98 5.45 0.71
N VAL A 100 9.81 5.59 -0.60
CA VAL A 100 10.65 6.47 -1.43
C VAL A 100 10.13 7.91 -1.43
N LEU A 101 8.83 8.11 -1.63
CA LEU A 101 8.30 9.47 -1.78
C LEU A 101 8.08 10.12 -0.41
N LYS A 102 7.30 9.48 0.48
CA LYS A 102 6.86 10.12 1.73
C LYS A 102 7.88 10.07 2.86
N PHE A 103 8.69 9.01 2.93
CA PHE A 103 9.61 8.77 4.04
C PHE A 103 11.06 8.67 3.60
N ASP A 104 11.35 9.22 2.43
CA ASP A 104 12.70 9.52 1.99
C ASP A 104 12.76 10.92 1.36
N LEU A 105 12.18 11.13 0.17
CA LEU A 105 12.24 12.45 -0.49
C LEU A 105 11.60 13.57 0.33
N LEU A 106 10.43 13.33 0.92
CA LEU A 106 9.77 14.33 1.76
C LEU A 106 10.53 14.59 3.08
N LEU A 107 11.26 13.60 3.62
CA LEU A 107 12.15 13.82 4.77
C LEU A 107 13.35 14.69 4.39
N ARG A 108 13.98 14.46 3.23
CA ARG A 108 15.05 15.33 2.71
C ARG A 108 14.54 16.74 2.47
N ARG A 109 13.32 16.90 1.96
CA ARG A 109 12.67 18.21 1.79
C ARG A 109 12.41 18.88 3.14
N ALA A 110 11.96 18.14 4.14
CA ALA A 110 11.76 18.65 5.49
C ALA A 110 13.08 19.17 6.08
N GLU A 111 14.18 18.45 5.88
CA GLU A 111 15.52 18.87 6.29
C GLU A 111 15.97 20.18 5.62
N ALA A 112 15.76 20.30 4.31
CA ALA A 112 16.06 21.52 3.57
C ALA A 112 15.22 22.73 4.02
N LEU A 113 14.05 22.49 4.63
CA LEU A 113 13.19 23.51 5.21
C LEU A 113 13.52 23.78 6.69
N GLY A 114 14.52 23.12 7.27
CA GLY A 114 14.88 23.22 8.68
C GLY A 114 13.91 22.52 9.64
N ALA A 115 13.05 21.62 9.13
CA ALA A 115 12.08 20.90 9.94
C ALA A 115 12.69 19.65 10.60
N ARG A 116 12.29 19.38 11.85
CA ARG A 116 12.73 18.22 12.63
C ARG A 116 12.32 16.88 12.02
N GLY A 117 11.18 16.85 11.32
CA GLY A 117 10.61 15.62 10.80
C GLY A 117 9.38 15.86 9.93
N VAL A 118 8.71 14.77 9.56
CA VAL A 118 7.53 14.74 8.69
C VAL A 118 6.36 14.13 9.44
N ALA A 119 5.20 14.74 9.30
CA ALA A 119 3.94 14.16 9.74
C ALA A 119 3.06 13.79 8.55
N THR A 120 2.34 12.68 8.68
CA THR A 120 1.37 12.25 7.67
C THR A 120 0.05 11.85 8.33
N GLY A 121 -1.03 11.87 7.54
CA GLY A 121 -2.35 11.40 7.99
C GLY A 121 -2.49 9.88 7.98
N HIS A 122 -1.40 9.12 8.18
CA HIS A 122 -1.52 7.66 8.29
C HIS A 122 -2.04 7.26 9.66
N TYR A 123 -2.87 6.22 9.68
CA TYR A 123 -3.32 5.53 10.88
C TYR A 123 -2.30 4.47 11.26
N ALA A 124 -1.30 4.91 12.00
CA ALA A 124 -0.24 4.11 12.60
C ALA A 124 0.29 4.84 13.84
N ARG A 125 1.12 4.19 14.63
CA ARG A 125 1.74 4.77 15.82
C ARG A 125 3.23 4.51 15.82
N ILE A 126 3.98 5.47 16.35
CA ILE A 126 5.40 5.29 16.67
C ILE A 126 5.52 5.45 18.17
N ALA A 127 6.09 4.44 18.82
CA ALA A 127 6.23 4.37 20.27
C ALA A 127 7.53 3.63 20.64
N PRO A 128 8.01 3.73 21.89
CA PRO A 128 9.16 2.93 22.34
C PRO A 128 8.94 1.44 22.09
N ALA A 129 9.97 0.79 21.55
CA ALA A 129 10.02 -0.65 21.35
C ALA A 129 10.77 -1.33 22.51
N PRO A 130 10.57 -2.66 22.73
CA PRO A 130 11.23 -3.39 23.81
C PRO A 130 12.75 -3.39 23.77
N ASP A 131 13.34 -3.18 22.59
CA ASP A 131 14.79 -3.09 22.37
C ASP A 131 15.38 -1.72 22.73
N GLY A 132 14.57 -0.81 23.29
CA GLY A 132 14.94 0.56 23.64
C GLY A 132 14.89 1.56 22.47
N GLY A 133 14.59 1.10 21.25
CA GLY A 133 14.40 1.93 20.07
C GLY A 133 12.97 2.44 19.92
N LEU A 134 12.66 2.95 18.72
CA LEU A 134 11.29 3.24 18.31
C LEU A 134 10.76 2.09 17.45
N GLY A 135 9.50 1.73 17.65
CA GLY A 135 8.79 0.74 16.85
C GLY A 135 7.60 1.35 16.11
N LEU A 136 7.18 0.68 15.04
CA LEU A 136 5.95 0.96 14.32
C LEU A 136 4.82 0.08 14.88
N PHE A 137 3.75 0.70 15.34
CA PHE A 137 2.61 0.03 15.95
C PHE A 137 1.34 0.32 15.18
N ARG A 138 0.43 -0.65 15.23
CA ARG A 138 -0.92 -0.49 14.73
C ARG A 138 -1.65 0.61 15.50
N PRO A 139 -2.54 1.37 14.84
CA PRO A 139 -3.32 2.43 15.47
C PRO A 139 -4.36 1.86 16.45
N ARG A 140 -4.98 2.74 17.22
CA ARG A 140 -6.16 2.41 18.04
C ARG A 140 -7.33 1.95 17.18
N ASP A 141 -7.58 2.65 16.08
CA ASP A 141 -8.60 2.29 15.09
C ASP A 141 -8.10 1.17 14.17
N ARG A 142 -8.40 -0.07 14.55
CA ARG A 142 -7.94 -1.27 13.83
C ARG A 142 -8.54 -1.41 12.43
N GLU A 143 -9.69 -0.81 12.16
CA GLU A 143 -10.33 -0.84 10.84
C GLU A 143 -9.61 0.07 9.84
N LYS A 144 -8.95 1.12 10.35
CA LYS A 144 -8.16 2.07 9.57
C LYS A 144 -6.68 1.77 9.51
N ASP A 145 -6.23 0.66 10.09
CA ASP A 145 -4.81 0.32 10.16
C ASP A 145 -4.10 0.36 8.80
N GLN A 146 -3.08 1.21 8.73
CA GLN A 146 -2.25 1.43 7.54
C GLN A 146 -0.81 0.94 7.71
N THR A 147 -0.48 0.30 8.84
CA THR A 147 0.87 -0.23 9.09
C THR A 147 1.33 -1.23 8.05
N TYR A 148 0.40 -1.97 7.44
CA TYR A 148 0.70 -2.88 6.34
C TYR A 148 1.43 -2.18 5.17
N PHE A 149 1.11 -0.93 4.89
CA PHE A 149 1.75 -0.15 3.83
C PHE A 149 3.04 0.56 4.28
N LEU A 150 3.43 0.38 5.54
CA LEU A 150 4.52 1.07 6.22
C LEU A 150 5.56 0.10 6.78
N PHE A 151 5.49 -1.19 6.44
CA PHE A 151 6.42 -2.18 6.99
C PHE A 151 7.87 -1.93 6.57
N ASP A 152 8.07 -1.36 5.39
CA ASP A 152 9.37 -1.14 4.76
C ASP A 152 9.93 0.27 5.01
N LEU A 153 9.54 0.89 6.12
CA LEU A 153 10.13 2.14 6.57
C LEU A 153 11.56 1.88 7.08
N PRO A 154 12.55 2.74 6.76
CA PRO A 154 13.85 2.66 7.41
C PRO A 154 13.70 2.89 8.92
N ARG A 155 14.36 2.06 9.73
CA ARG A 155 14.27 2.12 11.20
C ARG A 155 14.68 3.49 11.74
N GLU A 156 15.75 4.05 11.19
CA GLU A 156 16.29 5.36 11.51
C GLU A 156 15.32 6.51 11.17
N ALA A 157 14.44 6.31 10.18
CA ALA A 157 13.46 7.32 9.79
C ALA A 157 12.35 7.47 10.85
N LEU A 158 12.07 6.45 11.67
CA LEU A 158 10.99 6.47 12.66
C LEU A 158 11.12 7.64 13.65
N ALA A 159 12.34 8.03 14.02
CA ALA A 159 12.59 9.16 14.93
C ALA A 159 12.22 10.53 14.34
N ARG A 160 12.05 10.60 13.01
CA ARG A 160 11.69 11.81 12.27
C ARG A 160 10.27 11.77 11.72
N ILE A 161 9.47 10.77 12.08
CA ILE A 161 8.12 10.58 11.57
C ILE A 161 7.10 10.75 12.70
N ALA A 162 5.98 11.41 12.38
CA ALA A 162 4.82 11.51 13.26
C ALA A 162 3.54 11.03 12.55
N PHE A 163 2.71 10.31 13.30
CA PHE A 163 1.37 9.88 12.88
C PHE A 163 0.31 10.38 13.86
N PRO A 164 -0.11 11.65 13.75
CA PRO A 164 -1.02 12.26 14.72
C PRO A 164 -2.40 11.58 14.85
N LEU A 165 -2.79 10.78 13.85
CA LEU A 165 -4.08 10.08 13.84
C LEU A 165 -4.03 8.70 14.52
N GLY A 166 -2.85 8.24 14.95
CA GLY A 166 -2.67 6.88 15.48
C GLY A 166 -3.49 6.55 16.73
N GLU A 167 -3.89 7.57 17.49
CA GLU A 167 -4.71 7.43 18.71
C GLU A 167 -6.19 7.76 18.49
N LEU A 168 -6.59 8.16 17.28
CA LEU A 168 -7.96 8.60 16.98
C LEU A 168 -8.71 7.59 16.11
N GLY A 169 -10.00 7.43 16.40
CA GLY A 169 -10.97 6.79 15.52
C GLY A 169 -11.33 7.68 14.33
N LYS A 170 -11.70 7.07 13.19
CA LYS A 170 -12.16 7.85 12.01
C LYS A 170 -13.30 8.83 12.31
N PRO A 171 -14.32 8.49 13.13
CA PRO A 171 -15.39 9.43 13.48
C PRO A 171 -14.85 10.69 14.18
N GLN A 172 -13.91 10.52 15.13
CA GLN A 172 -13.29 11.62 15.86
C GLN A 172 -12.48 12.53 14.93
N VAL A 173 -11.77 11.95 13.95
CA VAL A 173 -11.06 12.72 12.92
C VAL A 173 -12.02 13.59 12.12
N ARG A 174 -13.19 13.05 11.71
CA ARG A 174 -14.20 13.84 10.98
C ARG A 174 -14.84 14.92 11.84
N GLU A 175 -15.14 14.62 13.09
CA GLU A 175 -15.69 15.59 14.05
C GLU A 175 -14.72 16.77 14.25
N LEU A 176 -13.45 16.48 14.53
CA LEU A 176 -12.42 17.50 14.66
C LEU A 176 -12.28 18.36 13.39
N ALA A 177 -12.40 17.75 12.20
CA ALA A 177 -12.40 18.50 10.95
C ALA A 177 -13.58 19.47 10.83
N ARG A 178 -14.77 19.09 11.30
CA ARG A 178 -15.97 19.96 11.32
C ARG A 178 -15.84 21.09 12.32
N GLU A 179 -15.40 20.79 13.54
CA GLU A 179 -15.17 21.79 14.59
C GLU A 179 -14.18 22.87 14.13
N LEU A 180 -13.19 22.47 13.35
CA LEU A 180 -12.18 23.35 12.75
C LEU A 180 -12.65 24.07 11.49
N GLY A 181 -13.86 23.80 10.99
CA GLY A 181 -14.38 24.38 9.75
C GLY A 181 -13.54 24.03 8.52
N LEU A 182 -12.92 22.84 8.49
CA LEU A 182 -12.06 22.44 7.37
C LEU A 182 -12.90 22.05 6.15
N VAL A 183 -12.56 22.60 4.98
CA VAL A 183 -13.24 22.28 3.70
C VAL A 183 -13.24 20.78 3.39
N THR A 184 -12.25 20.05 3.89
CA THR A 184 -12.11 18.61 3.67
C THR A 184 -12.97 17.74 4.61
N ALA A 185 -13.73 18.30 5.55
CA ALA A 185 -14.42 17.55 6.61
C ALA A 185 -15.35 16.44 6.09
N GLU A 186 -16.13 16.76 5.04
CA GLU A 186 -17.06 15.82 4.39
C GLU A 186 -16.46 15.13 3.17
N LYS A 187 -15.19 15.36 2.87
CA LYS A 187 -14.57 14.77 1.69
C LYS A 187 -14.56 13.23 1.82
N PRO A 188 -14.97 12.50 0.77
CA PRO A 188 -14.86 11.05 0.75
C PRO A 188 -13.41 10.59 0.88
N GLU A 189 -13.20 9.42 1.44
CA GLU A 189 -11.86 8.83 1.53
C GLU A 189 -11.40 8.36 0.15
N SER A 190 -10.13 8.59 -0.16
CA SER A 190 -9.49 7.94 -1.30
C SER A 190 -9.40 6.43 -1.01
N GLN A 191 -9.94 5.62 -1.92
CA GLN A 191 -9.85 4.16 -1.87
C GLN A 191 -9.16 3.68 -3.14
N GLY A 192 -8.37 2.61 -3.03
CA GLY A 192 -7.63 2.05 -4.16
C GLY A 192 -6.29 2.74 -4.43
N ILE A 193 -5.70 2.42 -5.59
CA ILE A 193 -4.41 2.94 -6.03
C ILE A 193 -4.63 4.33 -6.63
N CYS A 194 -3.83 5.33 -6.24
CA CYS A 194 -4.07 6.73 -6.59
C CYS A 194 -4.09 7.03 -8.10
N PHE A 195 -3.34 6.27 -8.90
CA PHE A 195 -3.31 6.39 -10.37
C PHE A 195 -4.21 5.36 -11.09
N VAL A 196 -5.00 4.58 -10.34
CA VAL A 196 -6.02 3.64 -10.82
C VAL A 196 -7.36 3.96 -10.13
N PRO A 197 -7.94 5.17 -10.37
CA PRO A 197 -9.06 5.68 -9.58
C PRO A 197 -10.34 4.84 -9.67
N ASP A 198 -10.54 4.19 -10.82
CA ASP A 198 -11.72 3.34 -11.08
C ASP A 198 -11.51 1.88 -10.67
N GLY A 199 -10.32 1.55 -10.15
CA GLY A 199 -9.92 0.18 -9.79
C GLY A 199 -9.62 -0.73 -10.98
N ASP A 200 -9.78 -0.25 -12.22
CA ASP A 200 -9.44 -1.00 -13.43
C ASP A 200 -7.92 -0.96 -13.71
N VAL A 201 -7.23 -1.94 -13.12
CA VAL A 201 -5.79 -2.14 -13.30
C VAL A 201 -5.44 -2.38 -14.78
N ARG A 202 -6.28 -3.06 -15.55
CA ARG A 202 -6.00 -3.34 -16.97
C ARG A 202 -6.04 -2.08 -17.80
N ALA A 203 -7.07 -1.26 -17.60
CA ALA A 203 -7.15 0.06 -18.24
C ALA A 203 -5.97 0.95 -17.84
N ALA A 204 -5.54 0.91 -16.57
CA ALA A 204 -4.37 1.65 -16.14
C ALA A 204 -3.07 1.17 -16.81
N LEU A 205 -2.84 -0.15 -16.88
CA LEU A 205 -1.67 -0.73 -17.54
C LEU A 205 -1.64 -0.39 -19.03
N ALA A 206 -2.79 -0.42 -19.73
CA ALA A 206 -2.88 -0.04 -21.14
C ALA A 206 -2.48 1.42 -21.39
N ARG A 207 -2.71 2.33 -20.42
CA ARG A 207 -2.26 3.74 -20.50
C ARG A 207 -0.78 3.92 -20.16
N ILE A 208 -0.28 3.16 -19.17
CA ILE A 208 1.08 3.30 -18.64
C ILE A 208 2.11 2.61 -19.55
N ALA A 209 1.77 1.45 -20.09
CA ALA A 209 2.63 0.62 -20.91
C ALA A 209 1.86 0.12 -22.15
N PRO A 210 1.51 1.01 -23.10
CA PRO A 210 0.69 0.67 -24.26
C PRO A 210 1.31 -0.41 -25.15
N ASP A 211 2.64 -0.50 -25.18
CA ASP A 211 3.39 -1.53 -25.91
C ASP A 211 3.18 -2.95 -25.35
N ARG A 212 2.52 -3.08 -24.18
CA ARG A 212 2.19 -4.34 -23.52
C ARG A 212 0.71 -4.67 -23.63
N ALA A 213 0.15 -4.48 -24.84
CA ALA A 213 -1.27 -4.66 -25.10
C ALA A 213 -1.79 -6.04 -24.64
N PRO A 214 -2.95 -6.10 -23.98
CA PRO A 214 -3.53 -7.37 -23.55
C PRO A 214 -3.86 -8.22 -24.78
N ARG A 215 -3.43 -9.49 -24.75
CA ARG A 215 -3.74 -10.47 -25.80
C ARG A 215 -4.62 -11.57 -25.23
N PRO A 216 -5.72 -11.94 -25.92
CA PRO A 216 -6.53 -13.05 -25.46
C PRO A 216 -5.74 -14.36 -25.38
N GLY A 217 -6.06 -15.18 -24.40
CA GLY A 217 -5.33 -16.42 -24.12
C GLY A 217 -6.19 -17.44 -23.37
N PRO A 218 -5.74 -18.71 -23.31
CA PRO A 218 -6.50 -19.78 -22.68
C PRO A 218 -6.54 -19.63 -21.15
N ILE A 219 -7.69 -20.00 -20.59
CA ILE A 219 -7.86 -20.26 -19.16
C ILE A 219 -7.91 -21.78 -18.98
N THR A 220 -6.95 -22.35 -18.24
CA THR A 220 -6.80 -23.81 -18.11
C THR A 220 -6.82 -24.27 -16.65
N THR A 221 -7.13 -25.54 -16.41
CA THR A 221 -6.78 -26.19 -15.13
C THR A 221 -5.27 -26.45 -15.03
N ALA A 222 -4.80 -26.92 -13.88
CA ALA A 222 -3.40 -27.32 -13.68
C ALA A 222 -2.99 -28.49 -14.59
N GLU A 223 -3.93 -29.37 -14.92
CA GLU A 223 -3.77 -30.51 -15.83
C GLU A 223 -3.78 -30.10 -17.32
N GLY A 224 -4.01 -28.82 -17.61
CA GLY A 224 -4.00 -28.28 -18.97
C GLY A 224 -5.33 -28.32 -19.70
N THR A 225 -6.44 -28.65 -19.04
CA THR A 225 -7.78 -28.61 -19.66
C THR A 225 -8.21 -27.16 -19.89
N GLU A 226 -8.43 -26.74 -21.13
CA GLU A 226 -8.96 -25.40 -21.45
C GLU A 226 -10.44 -25.32 -21.04
N LEU A 227 -10.76 -24.36 -20.18
CA LEU A 227 -12.11 -24.10 -19.67
C LEU A 227 -12.76 -22.87 -20.31
N GLY A 228 -11.96 -22.02 -20.94
CA GLY A 228 -12.40 -20.77 -21.53
C GLY A 228 -11.22 -19.88 -21.91
N ARG A 229 -11.48 -18.59 -22.13
CA ARG A 229 -10.48 -17.61 -22.57
C ARG A 229 -10.59 -16.31 -21.78
N HIS A 230 -9.46 -15.65 -21.59
CA HIS A 230 -9.37 -14.32 -21.01
C HIS A 230 -9.05 -13.30 -22.11
N ASP A 231 -9.34 -12.03 -21.87
CA ASP A 231 -9.02 -10.93 -22.82
C ASP A 231 -7.61 -10.36 -22.65
N GLY A 232 -6.89 -10.79 -21.61
CA GLY A 232 -5.49 -10.46 -21.35
C GLY A 232 -5.08 -10.92 -19.97
N ALA A 233 -4.00 -11.72 -19.87
CA ALA A 233 -3.58 -12.31 -18.60
C ALA A 233 -3.08 -11.26 -17.59
N LEU A 234 -2.62 -10.10 -18.09
CA LEU A 234 -2.23 -8.96 -17.28
C LEU A 234 -3.41 -8.44 -16.43
N GLY A 235 -3.16 -8.18 -15.15
CA GLY A 235 -4.15 -7.65 -14.22
C GLY A 235 -5.02 -8.70 -13.51
N TYR A 236 -4.85 -9.99 -13.81
CA TYR A 236 -5.38 -11.06 -12.96
C TYR A 236 -4.45 -11.27 -11.75
N THR A 237 -5.05 -11.65 -10.62
CA THR A 237 -4.34 -11.87 -9.34
C THR A 237 -4.66 -13.25 -8.79
N PRO A 238 -3.69 -14.01 -8.25
CA PRO A 238 -3.98 -15.24 -7.53
C PRO A 238 -5.06 -15.08 -6.44
N GLY A 239 -6.00 -16.02 -6.42
CA GLY A 239 -7.21 -15.98 -5.58
C GLY A 239 -8.37 -15.17 -6.17
N GLN A 240 -8.22 -14.53 -7.35
CA GLN A 240 -9.30 -13.81 -8.01
C GLN A 240 -10.35 -14.76 -8.56
N ARG A 241 -11.63 -14.50 -8.25
CA ARG A 241 -12.80 -15.23 -8.77
C ARG A 241 -13.53 -14.47 -9.89
N ARG A 242 -13.65 -13.15 -9.78
CA ARG A 242 -14.47 -12.33 -10.68
C ARG A 242 -13.75 -12.10 -12.01
N GLY A 243 -14.54 -11.96 -13.09
CA GLY A 243 -14.01 -11.64 -14.41
C GLY A 243 -13.35 -12.81 -15.15
N LEU A 244 -13.62 -14.05 -14.73
CA LEU A 244 -13.13 -15.27 -15.41
C LEU A 244 -14.08 -15.77 -16.52
N GLY A 245 -15.38 -15.45 -16.43
CA GLY A 245 -16.36 -15.89 -17.43
C GLY A 245 -16.60 -17.40 -17.53
N LEU A 246 -16.11 -18.19 -16.56
CA LEU A 246 -16.19 -19.65 -16.58
C LEU A 246 -17.49 -20.17 -15.94
N SER A 247 -18.04 -21.25 -16.53
CA SER A 247 -19.12 -22.05 -15.95
C SER A 247 -18.57 -23.25 -15.13
N GLY A 248 -19.44 -23.97 -14.41
CA GLY A 248 -19.03 -25.16 -13.62
C GLY A 248 -18.19 -24.87 -12.37
N GLY A 249 -18.22 -23.61 -11.89
CA GLY A 249 -17.42 -23.12 -10.76
C GLY A 249 -17.93 -23.50 -9.36
N PRO A 250 -17.29 -22.98 -8.30
CA PRO A 250 -16.42 -21.80 -8.31
C PRO A 250 -14.97 -22.08 -8.76
N TRP A 251 -14.46 -21.22 -9.65
CA TRP A 251 -13.07 -21.20 -10.12
C TRP A 251 -12.33 -19.95 -9.61
N TYR A 252 -11.03 -20.11 -9.36
CA TYR A 252 -10.15 -19.05 -8.87
C TYR A 252 -8.84 -19.07 -9.66
N VAL A 253 -8.28 -17.90 -9.95
CA VAL A 253 -6.93 -17.81 -10.52
C VAL A 253 -5.93 -18.40 -9.53
N ARG A 254 -5.22 -19.45 -9.93
CA ARG A 254 -4.11 -20.01 -9.17
C ARG A 254 -2.80 -19.34 -9.56
N GLU A 255 -2.58 -19.16 -10.86
CA GLU A 255 -1.32 -18.66 -11.40
C GLU A 255 -1.54 -17.88 -12.70
N VAL A 256 -0.71 -16.86 -12.93
CA VAL A 256 -0.69 -16.07 -14.16
C VAL A 256 0.61 -16.37 -14.91
N ARG A 257 0.53 -17.17 -15.99
CA ARG A 257 1.70 -17.59 -16.79
C ARG A 257 1.83 -16.71 -18.02
N LEU A 258 2.45 -15.54 -17.86
CA LEU A 258 2.53 -14.55 -18.95
C LEU A 258 3.38 -15.00 -20.15
N ALA A 259 4.46 -15.75 -19.91
CA ALA A 259 5.30 -16.29 -21.00
C ALA A 259 4.48 -17.16 -21.98
N GLU A 260 3.45 -17.83 -21.46
CA GLU A 260 2.53 -18.67 -22.23
C GLU A 260 1.22 -17.97 -22.59
N ASN A 261 1.04 -16.72 -22.15
CA ASN A 261 -0.23 -15.99 -22.18
C ASN A 261 -1.41 -16.83 -21.67
N ARG A 262 -1.23 -17.49 -20.53
CA ARG A 262 -2.15 -18.47 -19.96
C ARG A 262 -2.53 -18.13 -18.53
N LEU A 263 -3.81 -18.28 -18.19
CA LEU A 263 -4.29 -18.26 -16.80
C LEU A 263 -4.56 -19.67 -16.33
N VAL A 264 -3.92 -20.06 -15.23
CA VAL A 264 -4.21 -21.33 -14.57
C VAL A 264 -5.23 -21.08 -13.47
N VAL A 265 -6.35 -21.79 -13.51
CA VAL A 265 -7.41 -21.73 -12.50
C VAL A 265 -7.53 -23.04 -11.75
N ASP A 266 -8.02 -22.94 -10.52
CA ASP A 266 -8.26 -24.08 -9.66
C ASP A 266 -9.44 -23.82 -8.73
N ARG A 267 -9.82 -24.83 -7.94
CA ARG A 267 -10.83 -24.73 -6.90
C ARG A 267 -10.18 -24.35 -5.57
N ALA A 268 -11.00 -23.83 -4.64
CA ALA A 268 -10.53 -23.20 -3.41
C ALA A 268 -9.43 -23.96 -2.63
N PRO A 269 -9.55 -25.28 -2.35
CA PRO A 269 -8.54 -25.97 -1.54
C PRO A 269 -7.12 -25.92 -2.12
N ALA A 270 -6.98 -25.85 -3.44
CA ALA A 270 -5.69 -25.83 -4.12
C ALA A 270 -4.98 -24.46 -4.06
N LEU A 271 -5.66 -23.41 -3.57
CA LEU A 271 -5.09 -22.08 -3.39
C LEU A 271 -4.64 -21.81 -1.95
N GLU A 272 -4.93 -22.74 -1.03
CA GLU A 272 -4.45 -22.64 0.34
C GLU A 272 -2.96 -22.99 0.40
N ALA A 273 -2.19 -22.13 1.07
CA ALA A 273 -0.76 -22.31 1.24
C ALA A 273 -0.42 -22.40 2.73
N ARG A 274 0.47 -23.32 3.09
CA ARG A 274 1.02 -23.43 4.46
C ARG A 274 2.36 -22.73 4.62
N SER A 275 2.93 -22.24 3.52
CA SER A 275 4.19 -21.51 3.52
C SER A 275 4.21 -20.45 2.43
N ALA A 276 5.11 -19.48 2.57
CA ALA A 276 5.42 -18.51 1.53
C ALA A 276 6.90 -18.10 1.61
N ARG A 277 7.52 -17.86 0.45
CA ARG A 277 8.83 -17.23 0.36
C ARG A 277 8.67 -15.74 0.15
N ILE A 278 9.49 -14.96 0.85
CA ILE A 278 9.60 -13.52 0.65
C ILE A 278 11.01 -13.12 0.24
N GLY A 279 11.08 -12.17 -0.69
CA GLY A 279 12.29 -11.44 -1.05
C GLY A 279 12.23 -9.99 -0.55
N GLY A 280 13.39 -9.33 -0.52
CA GLY A 280 13.49 -7.95 -0.03
C GLY A 280 13.07 -7.81 1.44
N ALA A 281 13.39 -8.81 2.26
CA ALA A 281 13.04 -8.82 3.68
C ALA A 281 13.67 -7.60 4.37
N SER A 282 12.83 -6.84 5.05
CA SER A 282 13.15 -5.58 5.73
C SER A 282 12.61 -5.65 7.16
N TRP A 283 13.49 -5.45 8.13
CA TRP A 283 13.19 -5.60 9.56
C TRP A 283 13.33 -4.26 10.28
N LEU A 284 12.37 -3.96 11.15
CA LEU A 284 12.34 -2.73 11.94
C LEU A 284 13.11 -2.86 13.26
N ASP A 285 13.42 -4.09 13.66
CA ASP A 285 14.33 -4.40 14.77
C ASP A 285 15.74 -4.66 14.26
N ALA A 286 16.74 -4.68 15.15
CA ALA A 286 18.13 -4.95 14.78
C ALA A 286 18.31 -6.35 14.18
N GLU A 287 17.53 -7.31 14.67
CA GLU A 287 17.58 -8.71 14.28
C GLU A 287 16.20 -9.16 13.77
N PRO A 288 16.15 -10.14 12.87
CA PRO A 288 14.89 -10.76 12.48
C PRO A 288 14.21 -11.45 13.66
N PRO A 289 12.88 -11.64 13.62
CA PRO A 289 12.14 -12.28 14.70
C PRO A 289 12.58 -13.73 14.91
N ALA A 290 12.97 -14.06 16.15
CA ALA A 290 13.42 -15.39 16.56
C ALA A 290 12.36 -16.20 17.35
N GLY A 291 11.07 -15.93 17.13
CA GLY A 291 9.98 -16.56 17.89
C GLY A 291 8.61 -16.43 17.22
N PRO A 292 7.52 -16.77 17.94
CA PRO A 292 6.18 -16.72 17.38
C PRO A 292 5.81 -15.32 16.90
N VAL A 293 5.35 -15.24 15.66
CA VAL A 293 4.88 -14.00 15.04
C VAL A 293 3.48 -14.16 14.48
N ARG A 294 2.90 -13.04 14.05
CA ARG A 294 1.72 -13.06 13.18
C ARG A 294 2.05 -12.47 11.82
N VAL A 295 1.52 -13.06 10.75
CA VAL A 295 1.80 -12.61 9.38
C VAL A 295 0.51 -12.31 8.64
N ALA A 296 0.44 -11.15 8.00
CA ALA A 296 -0.62 -10.81 7.04
C ALA A 296 -0.05 -10.80 5.61
N VAL A 297 -0.61 -11.65 4.74
CA VAL A 297 -0.20 -11.78 3.31
C VAL A 297 -0.99 -10.88 2.36
N ARG A 298 -1.95 -10.11 2.89
CA ARG A 298 -2.77 -9.16 2.13
C ARG A 298 -3.36 -8.11 3.08
N HIS A 299 -3.48 -6.87 2.61
CA HIS A 299 -4.14 -5.81 3.39
C HIS A 299 -5.59 -6.20 3.75
N ARG A 300 -6.00 -5.92 5.00
CA ARG A 300 -7.29 -6.28 5.63
C ARG A 300 -7.58 -7.77 5.80
N HIS A 301 -6.68 -8.65 5.38
CA HIS A 301 -6.78 -10.05 5.79
C HIS A 301 -6.31 -10.18 7.25
N LYS A 302 -6.95 -11.10 7.98
CA LYS A 302 -6.53 -11.45 9.34
C LYS A 302 -5.08 -11.95 9.28
N SER A 303 -4.23 -11.48 10.19
CA SER A 303 -2.90 -12.05 10.35
C SER A 303 -3.02 -13.47 10.94
N VAL A 304 -2.16 -14.39 10.54
CA VAL A 304 -2.14 -15.77 11.06
C VAL A 304 -0.86 -16.01 11.85
N SER A 305 -0.89 -16.92 12.83
CA SER A 305 0.34 -17.30 13.54
C SER A 305 1.32 -17.97 12.56
N ALA A 306 2.60 -17.63 12.67
CA ALA A 306 3.63 -18.14 11.78
C ALA A 306 5.01 -18.17 12.46
N GLU A 307 5.92 -18.89 11.81
CA GLU A 307 7.37 -18.88 12.09
C GLU A 307 8.10 -18.29 10.88
N ILE A 308 9.21 -17.58 11.15
CA ILE A 308 10.07 -16.99 10.13
C ILE A 308 11.43 -17.67 10.17
N GLU A 309 11.86 -18.20 9.03
CA GLU A 309 13.22 -18.68 8.83
C GLU A 309 13.93 -17.75 7.86
N THR A 310 14.94 -17.01 8.35
CA THR A 310 15.68 -16.07 7.50
C THR A 310 16.75 -16.79 6.70
N ALA A 311 16.96 -16.31 5.47
CA ALA A 311 17.97 -16.80 4.55
C ALA A 311 18.87 -15.65 4.09
N SER A 312 20.04 -15.99 3.54
CA SER A 312 20.98 -15.01 2.99
C SER A 312 20.36 -14.17 1.87
N GLY A 313 20.86 -12.94 1.68
CA GLY A 313 20.46 -12.06 0.58
C GLY A 313 19.07 -11.42 0.75
N GLY A 314 18.63 -11.18 1.99
CA GLY A 314 17.35 -10.51 2.27
C GLY A 314 16.14 -11.36 1.88
N ARG A 315 16.24 -12.68 2.06
CA ARG A 315 15.14 -13.62 1.82
C ARG A 315 14.69 -14.24 3.13
N ALA A 316 13.44 -14.64 3.20
CA ALA A 316 12.94 -15.45 4.32
C ALA A 316 11.84 -16.40 3.85
N GLU A 317 11.70 -17.49 4.58
CA GLU A 317 10.57 -18.40 4.48
C GLU A 317 9.61 -18.15 5.65
N ILE A 318 8.32 -18.16 5.35
CA ILE A 318 7.25 -18.04 6.32
C ILE A 318 6.53 -19.38 6.37
N ARG A 319 6.39 -19.96 7.56
CA ARG A 319 5.57 -21.17 7.79
C ARG A 319 4.34 -20.79 8.59
N PHE A 320 3.16 -20.94 8.00
CA PHE A 320 1.89 -20.58 8.63
C PHE A 320 1.36 -21.75 9.47
N ALA A 321 0.90 -21.46 10.68
CA ALA A 321 0.26 -22.45 11.55
C ALA A 321 -1.08 -22.95 10.97
N GLU A 322 -1.81 -22.06 10.30
CA GLU A 322 -3.04 -22.36 9.56
C GLU A 322 -2.87 -22.00 8.08
N PRO A 323 -3.51 -22.73 7.14
CA PRO A 323 -3.41 -22.40 5.72
C PRO A 323 -3.91 -20.98 5.43
N VAL A 324 -3.17 -20.25 4.59
CA VAL A 324 -3.56 -18.92 4.12
C VAL A 324 -4.06 -18.96 2.69
N TRP A 325 -5.05 -18.13 2.41
CA TRP A 325 -5.65 -18.04 1.08
C TRP A 325 -4.73 -17.29 0.09
N ALA A 326 -4.26 -17.99 -0.93
CA ALA A 326 -3.64 -17.45 -2.15
C ALA A 326 -2.63 -16.30 -1.89
N PRO A 327 -1.48 -16.58 -1.23
CA PRO A 327 -0.41 -15.60 -1.09
C PRO A 327 0.12 -15.26 -2.48
N ALA A 328 -0.27 -14.09 -2.99
CA ALA A 328 -0.01 -13.71 -4.38
C ALA A 328 1.39 -13.12 -4.55
N PRO A 329 2.20 -13.60 -5.50
CA PRO A 329 3.50 -12.99 -5.80
C PRO A 329 3.39 -11.49 -6.06
N GLY A 330 4.33 -10.70 -5.53
CA GLY A 330 4.33 -9.23 -5.61
C GLY A 330 3.50 -8.52 -4.52
N GLN A 331 2.61 -9.23 -3.82
CA GLN A 331 2.01 -8.70 -2.59
C GLN A 331 3.03 -8.73 -1.45
N ALA A 332 2.78 -8.00 -0.37
CA ALA A 332 3.63 -8.03 0.81
C ALA A 332 3.14 -9.07 1.83
N ALA A 333 4.08 -9.76 2.48
CA ALA A 333 3.83 -10.42 3.75
C ALA A 333 4.41 -9.55 4.86
N VAL A 334 3.53 -9.01 5.71
CA VAL A 334 3.91 -8.13 6.82
C VAL A 334 3.90 -8.93 8.11
N VAL A 335 5.01 -8.85 8.85
CA VAL A 335 5.26 -9.58 10.08
C VAL A 335 4.99 -8.66 11.26
N TYR A 336 4.15 -9.14 12.16
CA TYR A 336 3.78 -8.50 13.42
C TYR A 336 4.26 -9.35 14.59
N ASP A 337 4.40 -8.73 15.77
CA ASP A 337 4.61 -9.46 17.00
C ASP A 337 3.45 -10.43 17.32
N ALA A 338 3.69 -11.36 18.25
CA ALA A 338 2.69 -12.35 18.66
C ALA A 338 1.36 -11.70 19.12
N ALA A 339 1.42 -10.48 19.66
CA ALA A 339 0.27 -9.71 20.13
C ALA A 339 -0.53 -9.03 19.00
N ASP A 340 -0.04 -9.06 17.74
CA ASP A 340 -0.63 -8.36 16.59
C ASP A 340 -0.72 -6.84 16.78
N LEU A 341 0.27 -6.23 17.44
CA LEU A 341 0.29 -4.80 17.77
C LEU A 341 1.45 -4.07 17.10
N ARG A 342 2.63 -4.67 17.04
CA ARG A 342 3.86 -4.06 16.53
C ARG A 342 4.27 -4.69 15.21
N VAL A 343 4.66 -3.87 14.24
CA VAL A 343 5.28 -4.34 12.99
C VAL A 343 6.74 -4.67 13.29
N LEU A 344 7.15 -5.87 12.94
CA LEU A 344 8.54 -6.32 13.03
C LEU A 344 9.27 -6.17 11.70
N GLY A 345 8.53 -6.19 10.58
CA GLY A 345 9.08 -6.07 9.25
C GLY A 345 8.18 -6.75 8.22
N GLY A 346 8.79 -7.21 7.12
CA GLY A 346 8.10 -7.93 6.06
C GLY A 346 8.93 -8.04 4.80
N GLY A 347 8.29 -8.49 3.72
CA GLY A 347 8.90 -8.55 2.40
C GLY A 347 7.87 -8.86 1.32
N TRP A 348 8.32 -8.95 0.07
CA TRP A 348 7.46 -9.24 -1.08
C TRP A 348 7.38 -10.73 -1.32
N ILE A 349 6.17 -11.26 -1.42
CA ILE A 349 5.89 -12.66 -1.68
C ILE A 349 6.42 -13.00 -3.08
N ASP A 350 7.23 -14.05 -3.18
CA ASP A 350 7.68 -14.63 -4.46
C ASP A 350 6.81 -15.82 -4.88
N GLY A 351 6.18 -16.49 -3.91
CA GLY A 351 5.30 -17.64 -4.11
C GLY A 351 5.27 -18.54 -2.88
N PRO A 352 4.58 -19.69 -2.94
CA PRO A 352 4.67 -20.70 -1.89
C PRO A 352 6.12 -21.21 -1.73
N ALA A 353 6.47 -21.64 -0.51
CA ALA A 353 7.67 -22.44 -0.27
C ALA A 353 7.33 -23.92 -0.55
N GLU A 354 8.25 -24.68 -1.14
CA GLU A 354 8.04 -26.10 -1.46
C GLU A 354 8.02 -26.98 -0.21
#